data_AF-A0AAR5PLM7-F1
#
_entry.id   AF-A0AAR5PLM7-F1
#
_cell.length_a   1.000
_cell.length_b   1.000
_cell.length_c   1.000
_cell.angle_alpha   90.00
_cell.angle_beta   90.00
_cell.angle_gamma   90.00
#
_symmetry.space_group_name_H-M   'P 1'
#
loop_
_entity.id
_entity.type
_entity.pdbx_description
1 polymer ?
#
loop_
_entity_poly.entity_id
_entity_poly.type
_entity_poly.pdbx_seq_one_letter_code
_entity_poly.pdbx_strand_id
1 'polypeptide(L)'
;MPDSNQLISSSRKRRKRIYKQHNTLMENIRSNLLNEDETVPSRDWRKALRSQPAFRVVNKTMRGQTQFITIIGLTGLCVLIILYMYPRKSGISLKSTFVDSVHSYNYTYPLSRPLKTSSLYTFKIGIISDLDKKSKSDKEKTTWYSYLKTGFLSFNPTSHHVMVTWDHSEPKLLKNSYSLKDRGMELSELVVFDGRLLTFDDRTGIIFEIINEEKVVPWILLSDGDGKSAKGFKSEWATVKNQILYIGSMGKEWTTDDGQFENHDPQYIKAVTVTGEVTHINWKNEYNRLRESIGIYWPGYMIHESGVWSDVHRRWFFLPRRCSKEQYNDSLDERKGCNVLLSADSNMYDVTVVELKNINTRGFSSFKFVPTTEDHIIVALKTEELEGKTASYITAFTIKGEILLEDSYISDLKYEGFEFI
;
A
#
# COMPACT_ATOMS: atom_id res chain seq x y z
N MET A 1 -61.72 -12.53 -13.02
CA MET A 1 -61.87 -13.39 -14.21
C MET A 1 -61.99 -12.48 -15.42
N PRO A 2 -61.03 -12.59 -16.35
CA PRO A 2 -61.32 -13.25 -17.63
C PRO A 2 -60.36 -14.40 -17.95
N ASP A 3 -60.76 -15.17 -18.96
CA ASP A 3 -60.47 -16.57 -19.24
C ASP A 3 -59.04 -16.95 -19.68
N SER A 4 -58.50 -17.96 -19.01
CA SER A 4 -57.23 -18.65 -19.25
C SER A 4 -57.33 -19.80 -20.28
N ASN A 5 -58.26 -19.73 -21.24
CA ASN A 5 -58.55 -20.84 -22.17
C ASN A 5 -58.06 -20.64 -23.63
N GLN A 6 -57.27 -19.61 -23.93
CA GLN A 6 -56.74 -19.39 -25.30
C GLN A 6 -55.27 -19.78 -25.52
N LEU A 7 -54.52 -20.18 -24.49
CA LEU A 7 -53.09 -20.54 -24.64
C LEU A 7 -52.79 -22.05 -24.72
N ILE A 8 -53.80 -22.93 -24.59
CA ILE A 8 -53.59 -24.39 -24.59
C ILE A 8 -53.98 -25.06 -25.93
N SER A 9 -54.65 -24.35 -26.85
CA SER A 9 -55.09 -24.91 -28.15
C SER A 9 -54.05 -24.80 -29.28
N SER A 10 -53.03 -23.94 -29.15
CA SER A 10 -52.00 -23.72 -30.18
C SER A 10 -50.80 -24.67 -30.08
N SER A 11 -50.50 -25.23 -28.89
CA SER A 11 -49.36 -26.14 -28.70
C SER A 11 -49.66 -27.60 -29.06
N ARG A 12 -50.93 -28.03 -28.98
CA ARG A 12 -51.37 -29.39 -29.37
C ARG A 12 -51.50 -29.59 -30.90
N LYS A 13 -51.75 -28.53 -31.67
CA LYS A 13 -51.79 -28.61 -33.16
C LYS A 13 -50.40 -28.65 -33.80
N ARG A 14 -49.35 -28.13 -33.14
CA ARG A 14 -47.97 -28.12 -33.65
C ARG A 14 -47.25 -29.46 -33.47
N ARG A 15 -47.51 -30.19 -32.37
CA ARG A 15 -46.92 -31.52 -32.11
C ARG A 15 -47.50 -32.65 -32.98
N LYS A 16 -48.75 -32.57 -33.43
CA LYS A 16 -49.35 -33.59 -34.35
C LYS A 16 -48.89 -33.48 -35.82
N ARG A 17 -48.37 -32.32 -36.25
CA ARG A 17 -47.81 -32.14 -37.61
C ARG A 17 -46.40 -32.71 -37.77
N ILE A 18 -45.58 -32.64 -36.72
CA ILE A 18 -44.19 -33.13 -36.75
C ILE A 18 -44.12 -34.66 -36.75
N TYR A 19 -45.01 -35.34 -36.01
CA TYR A 19 -45.09 -36.81 -36.01
C TYR A 19 -45.62 -37.41 -37.32
N LYS A 20 -46.48 -36.68 -38.05
CA LYS A 20 -47.04 -37.16 -39.33
C LYS A 20 -46.08 -36.99 -40.51
N GLN A 21 -45.06 -36.13 -40.40
CA GLN A 21 -44.08 -35.89 -41.47
C GLN A 21 -42.84 -36.80 -41.35
N HIS A 22 -42.57 -37.38 -40.17
CA HIS A 22 -41.45 -38.29 -39.96
C HIS A 22 -41.77 -39.74 -40.39
N ASN A 23 -43.02 -40.20 -40.23
CA ASN A 23 -43.41 -41.56 -40.65
C ASN A 23 -43.49 -41.72 -42.17
N THR A 24 -43.87 -40.68 -42.92
CA THR A 24 -43.94 -40.73 -44.40
C THR A 24 -42.57 -40.73 -45.08
N LEU A 25 -41.52 -40.26 -44.39
CA LEU A 25 -40.15 -40.28 -44.89
C LEU A 25 -39.49 -41.65 -44.71
N MET A 26 -39.85 -42.39 -43.65
CA MET A 26 -39.28 -43.71 -43.35
C MET A 26 -39.95 -44.85 -44.12
N GLU A 27 -41.20 -44.72 -44.56
CA GLU A 27 -41.85 -45.72 -45.44
C GLU A 27 -41.36 -45.65 -46.90
N ASN A 28 -41.01 -44.46 -47.41
CA ASN A 28 -40.48 -44.30 -48.79
C ASN A 28 -39.02 -44.74 -48.95
N ILE A 29 -38.24 -44.78 -47.87
CA ILE A 29 -36.85 -45.28 -47.92
C ILE A 29 -36.84 -46.81 -47.85
N ARG A 30 -37.86 -47.43 -47.25
CA ARG A 30 -37.96 -48.89 -47.08
C ARG A 30 -38.56 -49.60 -48.30
N SER A 31 -39.31 -48.88 -49.15
CA SER A 31 -39.90 -49.43 -50.39
C SER A 31 -38.97 -49.39 -51.61
N ASN A 32 -37.91 -48.58 -51.60
CA ASN A 32 -36.96 -48.45 -52.71
C ASN A 32 -35.69 -49.32 -52.58
N LEU A 33 -35.61 -50.17 -51.55
CA LEU A 33 -34.44 -51.02 -51.28
C LEU A 33 -34.71 -52.53 -51.48
N LEU A 34 -35.88 -52.89 -52.02
CA LEU A 34 -36.32 -54.29 -52.16
C LEU A 34 -36.74 -54.70 -53.58
N ASN A 35 -36.39 -53.93 -54.62
CA ASN A 35 -36.81 -54.22 -56.01
C ASN A 35 -35.69 -54.10 -57.06
N GLU A 36 -34.50 -54.64 -56.79
CA GLU A 36 -33.52 -54.97 -57.84
C GLU A 36 -32.80 -56.28 -57.50
N ASP A 37 -33.52 -57.40 -57.66
CA ASP A 37 -32.95 -58.74 -57.74
C ASP A 37 -33.67 -59.49 -58.87
N GLU A 38 -33.15 -59.39 -60.10
CA GLU A 38 -33.48 -60.33 -61.17
C GLU A 38 -32.25 -60.78 -61.96
N THR A 39 -31.88 -62.04 -61.71
CA THR A 39 -31.41 -63.06 -62.67
C THR A 39 -29.96 -63.05 -63.19
N VAL A 40 -29.26 -64.13 -62.81
CA VAL A 40 -27.90 -64.55 -63.18
C VAL A 40 -27.93 -65.37 -64.49
N PRO A 41 -26.85 -65.40 -65.30
CA PRO A 41 -26.19 -66.70 -65.50
C PRO A 41 -24.66 -66.66 -65.37
N SER A 42 -24.17 -67.58 -64.54
CA SER A 42 -22.78 -67.91 -64.29
C SER A 42 -22.04 -68.35 -65.56
N ARG A 43 -21.01 -67.60 -65.98
CA ARG A 43 -19.92 -68.12 -66.84
C ARG A 43 -18.65 -67.28 -66.68
N ASP A 44 -17.53 -67.98 -66.47
CA ASP A 44 -16.16 -67.54 -66.76
C ASP A 44 -15.35 -66.63 -65.80
N TRP A 45 -15.53 -66.71 -64.48
CA TRP A 45 -14.57 -66.12 -63.53
C TRP A 45 -13.22 -66.87 -63.44
N ARG A 46 -13.13 -68.11 -63.94
CA ARG A 46 -11.92 -68.96 -63.84
C ARG A 46 -10.88 -68.74 -64.94
N LYS A 47 -11.17 -67.92 -65.97
CA LYS A 47 -10.21 -67.57 -67.02
C LYS A 47 -9.50 -66.22 -66.81
N ALA A 48 -9.99 -65.36 -65.93
CA ALA A 48 -9.38 -64.04 -65.64
C ALA A 48 -8.24 -64.09 -64.61
N LEU A 49 -7.97 -65.24 -63.98
CA LEU A 49 -6.95 -65.41 -62.94
C LEU A 49 -5.62 -66.02 -63.44
N ARG A 50 -5.42 -66.18 -64.77
CA ARG A 50 -4.24 -66.87 -65.34
C ARG A 50 -3.46 -66.12 -66.41
N SER A 51 -3.64 -64.81 -66.56
CA SER A 51 -2.79 -63.98 -67.42
C SER A 51 -2.21 -62.81 -66.63
N GLN A 52 -0.92 -62.89 -66.29
CA GLN A 52 -0.16 -61.76 -65.74
C GLN A 52 0.22 -60.80 -66.88
N PRO A 53 -0.21 -59.53 -66.88
CA PRO A 53 0.46 -58.52 -67.69
C PRO A 53 1.76 -58.12 -66.99
N ALA A 54 2.90 -58.39 -67.63
CA ALA A 54 4.22 -57.97 -67.17
C ALA A 54 4.38 -56.45 -67.33
N PHE A 55 4.03 -55.67 -66.31
CA PHE A 55 4.42 -54.28 -66.22
C PHE A 55 5.70 -54.15 -65.38
N ARG A 56 6.81 -53.87 -66.08
CA ARG A 56 8.10 -53.52 -65.49
C ARG A 56 8.02 -52.10 -64.93
N VAL A 57 7.72 -51.95 -63.64
CA VAL A 57 7.81 -50.65 -62.96
C VAL A 57 9.29 -50.30 -62.80
N VAL A 58 9.80 -49.42 -63.66
CA VAL A 58 11.11 -48.81 -63.49
C VAL A 58 11.02 -47.83 -62.33
N ASN A 59 11.77 -48.10 -61.26
CA ASN A 59 11.87 -47.28 -60.06
C ASN A 59 12.51 -45.90 -60.39
N LYS A 60 11.70 -44.95 -60.88
CA LYS A 60 12.10 -43.54 -61.11
C LYS A 60 11.59 -42.58 -60.01
N THR A 61 11.06 -43.10 -58.91
CA THR A 61 10.44 -42.32 -57.83
C THR A 61 11.44 -41.74 -56.81
N MET A 62 12.70 -42.16 -56.85
CA MET A 62 13.73 -41.80 -55.84
C MET A 62 14.51 -40.51 -56.14
N ARG A 63 14.31 -39.86 -57.31
CA ARG A 63 15.06 -38.63 -57.69
C ARG A 63 14.26 -37.33 -57.51
N GLY A 64 12.93 -37.40 -57.53
CA GLY A 64 12.06 -36.23 -57.33
C GLY A 64 11.77 -35.90 -55.86
N GLN A 65 11.74 -36.92 -54.99
CA GLN A 65 11.47 -36.72 -53.56
C GLN A 65 12.64 -36.05 -52.83
N THR A 66 13.90 -36.38 -53.18
CA THR A 66 15.06 -35.72 -52.56
C THR A 66 15.08 -34.24 -52.87
N GLN A 67 14.82 -33.86 -54.14
CA GLN A 67 14.74 -32.45 -54.54
C GLN A 67 13.61 -31.71 -53.82
N PHE A 68 12.43 -32.32 -53.72
CA PHE A 68 11.29 -31.76 -53.00
C PHE A 68 11.59 -31.55 -51.50
N ILE A 69 12.18 -32.55 -50.84
CA ILE A 69 12.56 -32.48 -49.43
C ILE A 69 13.65 -31.41 -49.21
N THR A 70 14.65 -31.31 -50.09
CA THR A 70 15.66 -30.24 -49.99
C THR A 70 15.07 -28.85 -50.20
N ILE A 71 14.10 -28.69 -51.11
CA ILE A 71 13.44 -27.39 -51.34
C ILE A 71 12.62 -26.99 -50.11
N ILE A 72 11.88 -27.93 -49.50
CA ILE A 72 11.14 -27.70 -48.25
C ILE A 72 12.09 -27.37 -47.10
N GLY A 73 13.19 -28.11 -46.97
CA GLY A 73 14.20 -27.86 -45.95
C GLY A 73 14.84 -26.49 -46.08
N LEU A 74 15.19 -26.08 -47.31
CA LEU A 74 15.77 -24.76 -47.59
C LEU A 74 14.76 -23.63 -47.39
N THR A 75 13.50 -23.81 -47.80
CA THR A 75 12.46 -22.79 -47.54
C THR A 75 12.17 -22.66 -46.04
N GLY A 76 12.11 -23.76 -45.29
CA GLY A 76 11.98 -23.73 -43.84
C GLY A 76 13.16 -23.03 -43.15
N LEU A 77 14.39 -23.30 -43.59
CA LEU A 77 15.59 -22.64 -43.08
C LEU A 77 15.59 -21.14 -43.40
N CYS A 78 15.21 -20.76 -44.63
CA CYS A 78 15.09 -19.35 -45.02
C CYS A 78 14.04 -18.62 -44.18
N VAL A 79 12.88 -19.24 -43.91
CA VAL A 79 11.85 -18.66 -43.04
C VAL A 79 12.37 -18.50 -41.60
N LEU A 80 13.10 -19.48 -41.06
CA LEU A 80 13.71 -19.38 -39.74
C LEU A 80 14.78 -18.28 -39.68
N ILE A 81 15.61 -18.15 -40.72
CA ILE A 81 16.60 -17.08 -40.84
C ILE A 81 15.89 -15.72 -40.95
N ILE A 82 14.82 -15.59 -41.72
CA ILE A 82 14.02 -14.35 -41.81
C ILE A 82 13.41 -14.01 -40.43
N LEU A 83 12.86 -14.99 -39.72
CA LEU A 83 12.30 -14.79 -38.38
C LEU A 83 13.37 -14.46 -37.32
N TYR A 84 14.61 -14.93 -37.51
CA TYR A 84 15.73 -14.66 -36.62
C TYR A 84 16.44 -13.33 -36.96
N MET A 85 16.52 -12.97 -38.24
CA MET A 85 17.17 -11.76 -38.75
C MET A 85 16.26 -10.54 -38.76
N TYR A 86 14.93 -10.72 -38.77
CA TYR A 86 14.01 -9.66 -38.38
C TYR A 86 13.82 -9.74 -36.87
N PRO A 87 14.57 -8.96 -36.05
CA PRO A 87 14.13 -8.74 -34.69
C PRO A 87 12.67 -8.28 -34.80
N ARG A 88 11.78 -8.96 -34.06
CA ARG A 88 10.43 -8.46 -33.82
C ARG A 88 10.61 -6.96 -33.60
N LYS A 89 10.03 -6.12 -34.48
CA LYS A 89 9.79 -4.74 -34.11
C LYS A 89 8.93 -4.86 -32.86
N SER A 90 9.59 -4.78 -31.71
CA SER A 90 8.98 -4.58 -30.41
C SER A 90 7.92 -3.54 -30.68
N GLY A 91 6.67 -3.94 -30.43
CA GLY A 91 5.49 -3.21 -30.85
C GLY A 91 5.70 -1.74 -30.57
N ILE A 92 5.24 -0.89 -31.51
CA ILE A 92 5.25 0.58 -31.43
C ILE A 92 5.44 0.98 -29.98
N SER A 93 6.71 1.20 -29.62
CA SER A 93 6.98 1.90 -28.38
C SER A 93 6.35 3.23 -28.71
N LEU A 94 5.19 3.49 -28.10
CA LEU A 94 4.98 4.81 -27.56
C LEU A 94 6.29 5.05 -26.83
N LYS A 95 7.23 5.74 -27.50
CA LYS A 95 8.18 6.56 -26.78
C LYS A 95 7.23 7.45 -26.02
N SER A 96 6.98 7.05 -24.79
CA SER A 96 6.46 7.94 -23.80
C SER A 96 7.50 9.03 -23.79
N THR A 97 7.24 10.07 -24.56
CA THR A 97 7.82 11.38 -24.38
C THR A 97 7.23 11.98 -23.09
N PHE A 98 6.96 11.17 -22.06
CA PHE A 98 7.18 11.61 -20.70
C PHE A 98 8.68 11.74 -20.59
N VAL A 99 9.11 12.96 -20.90
CA VAL A 99 10.32 13.55 -20.39
C VAL A 99 10.56 12.95 -19.01
N ASP A 100 11.62 12.15 -18.86
CA ASP A 100 12.35 12.07 -17.59
C ASP A 100 12.77 13.51 -17.30
N SER A 101 11.83 14.33 -16.81
CA SER A 101 12.21 15.51 -16.07
C SER A 101 12.90 14.91 -14.88
N VAL A 102 14.22 15.00 -14.86
CA VAL A 102 15.00 14.74 -13.65
C VAL A 102 14.39 15.65 -12.61
N HIS A 103 13.44 15.12 -11.84
CA HIS A 103 12.73 15.88 -10.82
C HIS A 103 13.79 16.14 -9.76
N SER A 104 14.29 17.37 -9.73
CA SER A 104 15.27 17.77 -8.74
C SER A 104 14.54 17.88 -7.42
N TYR A 105 14.90 17.01 -6.47
CA TYR A 105 14.34 17.04 -5.13
C TYR A 105 14.48 18.44 -4.50
N ASN A 106 13.39 18.95 -3.96
CA ASN A 106 13.37 20.21 -3.24
C ASN A 106 13.76 19.98 -1.78
N TYR A 107 14.98 20.39 -1.43
CA TYR A 107 15.56 20.27 -0.09
C TYR A 107 15.09 21.33 0.92
N THR A 108 14.06 22.12 0.61
CA THR A 108 13.56 23.14 1.54
C THR A 108 13.05 22.50 2.83
N TYR A 109 13.79 22.70 3.92
CA TYR A 109 13.43 22.28 5.27
C TYR A 109 14.05 23.21 6.32
N PRO A 110 13.28 23.72 7.30
CA PRO A 110 11.81 23.76 7.35
C PRO A 110 11.18 24.49 6.15
N LEU A 111 9.85 24.42 5.98
CA LEU A 111 9.16 25.12 4.88
C LEU A 111 9.23 26.65 5.04
N SER A 112 9.10 27.16 6.26
CA SER A 112 9.29 28.57 6.58
C SER A 112 10.72 28.83 7.03
N ARG A 113 11.30 29.94 6.54
CA ARG A 113 12.64 30.33 6.94
C ARG A 113 12.68 30.63 8.46
N PRO A 114 13.61 30.03 9.22
CA PRO A 114 13.75 30.32 10.65
C PRO A 114 14.06 31.81 10.90
N LEU A 115 13.45 32.38 11.95
CA LEU A 115 13.79 33.71 12.45
C LEU A 115 14.99 33.58 13.38
N LYS A 116 16.06 34.33 13.09
CA LYS A 116 17.30 34.31 13.87
C LYS A 116 17.54 35.67 14.51
N THR A 117 17.67 35.69 15.83
CA THR A 117 18.20 36.84 16.58
C THR A 117 19.62 36.53 17.07
N SER A 118 20.23 37.42 17.85
CA SER A 118 21.59 37.22 18.39
C SER A 118 21.71 36.01 19.33
N SER A 119 20.61 35.57 19.93
CA SER A 119 20.61 34.51 20.96
C SER A 119 19.53 33.44 20.76
N LEU A 120 18.66 33.56 19.76
CA LEU A 120 17.49 32.71 19.60
C LEU A 120 17.27 32.32 18.14
N TYR A 121 16.95 31.05 17.93
CA TYR A 121 16.39 30.53 16.70
C TYR A 121 14.92 30.23 16.92
N THR A 122 14.05 30.82 16.10
CA THR A 122 12.60 30.61 16.18
C THR A 122 12.11 29.98 14.88
N PHE A 123 11.40 28.87 15.01
CA PHE A 123 10.88 28.06 13.93
C PHE A 123 9.35 28.06 13.97
N LYS A 124 8.70 28.14 12.80
CA LYS A 124 7.27 27.87 12.71
C LYS A 124 7.05 26.36 12.85
N ILE A 125 6.04 25.98 13.61
CA ILE A 125 5.70 24.57 13.86
C ILE A 125 4.21 24.34 13.55
N GLY A 126 3.90 23.11 13.13
CA GLY A 126 2.54 22.62 12.95
C GLY A 126 2.33 21.31 13.69
N ILE A 127 1.13 21.14 14.24
CA ILE A 127 0.65 19.87 14.78
C ILE A 127 -0.71 19.51 14.19
N ILE A 128 -0.93 18.24 13.89
CA ILE A 128 -2.15 17.74 13.25
C ILE A 128 -2.90 16.78 14.17
N SER A 129 -4.22 16.90 14.22
CA SER A 129 -5.04 16.10 15.14
C SER A 129 -5.53 14.80 14.53
N ASP A 130 -5.57 13.75 15.34
CA ASP A 130 -6.45 12.60 15.12
C ASP A 130 -7.66 12.72 16.06
N LEU A 131 -8.86 12.64 15.50
CA LEU A 131 -10.12 12.70 16.24
C LEU A 131 -10.80 11.33 16.34
N ASP A 132 -10.13 10.28 15.87
CA ASP A 132 -10.69 8.94 15.69
C ASP A 132 -12.03 9.02 14.93
N LYS A 133 -13.03 8.29 15.43
CA LYS A 133 -14.40 8.30 14.91
C LYS A 133 -15.10 9.66 14.99
N LYS A 134 -14.60 10.61 15.81
CA LYS A 134 -15.16 11.97 15.93
C LYS A 134 -14.70 12.89 14.79
N SER A 135 -13.83 12.42 13.90
CA SER A 135 -13.50 13.12 12.64
C SER A 135 -14.70 13.28 11.71
N LYS A 136 -15.72 12.42 11.83
CA LYS A 136 -16.91 12.48 10.98
C LYS A 136 -17.78 13.69 11.29
N SER A 137 -18.13 14.46 10.27
CA SER A 137 -19.02 15.62 10.41
C SER A 137 -20.47 15.20 10.62
N ASP A 138 -21.10 15.73 11.67
CA ASP A 138 -22.55 15.64 11.89
C ASP A 138 -23.35 16.64 11.04
N LYS A 139 -22.69 17.66 10.50
CA LYS A 139 -23.32 18.77 9.75
C LYS A 139 -23.31 18.54 8.25
N GLU A 140 -22.21 17.99 7.74
CA GLU A 140 -21.98 17.80 6.31
C GLU A 140 -21.93 16.30 6.01
N LYS A 141 -22.80 15.82 5.10
CA LYS A 141 -22.80 14.41 4.69
C LYS A 141 -21.46 14.07 4.05
N THR A 142 -21.00 12.82 4.27
CA THR A 142 -19.77 12.26 3.67
C THR A 142 -18.57 13.20 3.80
N THR A 143 -18.42 13.80 4.98
CA THR A 143 -17.34 14.75 5.26
C THR A 143 -16.67 14.37 6.56
N TRP A 144 -15.35 14.29 6.52
CA TRP A 144 -14.50 14.08 7.69
C TRP A 144 -13.55 15.25 7.83
N TYR A 145 -13.06 15.48 9.05
CA TYR A 145 -12.22 16.62 9.34
C TYR A 145 -11.16 16.34 10.41
N SER A 146 -10.12 17.17 10.38
CA SER A 146 -9.03 17.24 11.36
C SER A 146 -8.65 18.72 11.58
N TYR A 147 -7.82 19.00 12.58
CA TYR A 147 -7.35 20.32 12.94
C TYR A 147 -5.83 20.43 12.81
N LEU A 148 -5.38 21.42 12.05
CA LEU A 148 -3.99 21.85 12.03
C LEU A 148 -3.83 23.04 13.00
N LYS A 149 -3.04 22.86 14.06
CA LYS A 149 -2.69 23.92 15.00
C LYS A 149 -1.24 24.35 14.77
N THR A 150 -1.02 25.65 14.68
CA THR A 150 0.30 26.24 14.41
C THR A 150 0.81 27.04 15.59
N GLY A 151 2.12 27.27 15.59
CA GLY A 151 2.79 28.07 16.58
C GLY A 151 4.27 28.24 16.26
N PHE A 152 5.05 28.53 17.29
CA PHE A 152 6.47 28.76 17.20
C PHE A 152 7.22 27.98 18.27
N LEU A 153 8.35 27.40 17.86
CA LEU A 153 9.35 26.87 18.77
C LEU A 153 10.58 27.78 18.75
N SER A 154 11.02 28.20 19.92
CA SER A 154 12.22 29.01 20.10
C SER A 154 13.29 28.26 20.87
N PHE A 155 14.50 28.23 20.33
CA PHE A 155 15.66 27.55 20.89
C PHE A 155 16.82 28.52 21.10
N ASN A 156 17.38 28.53 22.32
CA ASN A 156 18.57 29.29 22.66
C ASN A 156 19.79 28.34 22.68
N PRO A 157 20.75 28.47 21.74
CA PRO A 157 21.90 27.57 21.65
C PRO A 157 22.90 27.74 22.80
N THR A 158 22.87 28.84 23.54
CA THR A 158 23.79 29.10 24.66
C THR A 158 23.25 28.51 25.96
N SER A 159 21.97 28.72 26.27
CA SER A 159 21.36 28.20 27.50
C SER A 159 20.69 26.84 27.33
N HIS A 160 20.64 26.31 26.10
CA HIS A 160 19.93 25.08 25.73
C HIS A 160 18.43 25.10 26.10
N HIS A 161 17.85 26.29 26.22
CA HIS A 161 16.46 26.47 26.60
C HIS A 161 15.54 26.36 25.38
N VAL A 162 14.48 25.57 25.49
CA VAL A 162 13.42 25.39 24.48
C VAL A 162 12.13 26.01 25.01
N MET A 163 11.46 26.80 24.17
CA MET A 163 10.18 27.41 24.47
C MET A 163 9.21 27.18 23.31
N VAL A 164 7.96 26.84 23.62
CA VAL A 164 6.89 26.65 22.63
C VAL A 164 5.77 27.63 22.92
N THR A 165 5.30 28.33 21.89
CA THR A 165 4.16 29.26 21.94
C THR A 165 3.20 28.92 20.81
N TRP A 166 1.92 28.82 21.11
CA TRP A 166 0.90 28.51 20.11
C TRP A 166 0.19 29.77 19.62
N ASP A 167 -0.27 29.75 18.38
CA ASP A 167 -1.09 30.84 17.85
C ASP A 167 -2.40 30.97 18.64
N HIS A 168 -2.83 32.21 18.85
CA HIS A 168 -4.06 32.54 19.58
C HIS A 168 -5.34 32.26 18.76
N SER A 169 -5.22 32.12 17.44
CA SER A 169 -6.34 31.74 16.59
C SER A 169 -6.74 30.29 16.81
N GLU A 170 -8.01 30.00 16.57
CA GLU A 170 -8.50 28.62 16.53
C GLU A 170 -7.72 27.78 15.51
N PRO A 171 -7.49 26.48 15.78
CA PRO A 171 -6.87 25.58 14.83
C PRO A 171 -7.58 25.59 13.47
N LYS A 172 -6.80 25.53 12.40
CA LYS A 172 -7.31 25.46 11.01
C LYS A 172 -8.04 24.14 10.80
N LEU A 173 -9.30 24.22 10.36
CA LEU A 173 -10.12 23.05 10.05
C LEU A 173 -9.79 22.53 8.66
N LEU A 174 -9.30 21.29 8.58
CA LEU A 174 -9.04 20.59 7.32
C LEU A 174 -10.17 19.59 7.08
N LYS A 175 -10.71 19.53 5.86
CA LYS A 175 -11.84 18.65 5.50
C LYS A 175 -11.58 17.88 4.22
N ASN A 176 -12.09 16.65 4.15
CA ASN A 176 -12.19 15.90 2.91
C ASN A 176 -13.50 15.10 2.86
N SER A 177 -13.71 14.37 1.75
CA SER A 177 -14.81 13.40 1.60
C SER A 177 -14.34 11.96 1.35
N TYR A 178 -13.05 11.69 1.48
CA TYR A 178 -12.50 10.33 1.33
C TYR A 178 -12.64 9.58 2.65
N SER A 179 -13.17 8.37 2.58
CA SER A 179 -13.28 7.49 3.74
C SER A 179 -13.19 6.04 3.35
N LEU A 180 -12.81 5.19 4.31
CA LEU A 180 -12.88 3.76 4.21
C LEU A 180 -13.70 3.24 5.39
N LYS A 181 -14.80 2.53 5.09
CA LYS A 181 -15.76 2.08 6.10
C LYS A 181 -16.23 3.21 7.01
N ASP A 182 -16.57 4.36 6.40
CA ASP A 182 -17.15 5.53 7.08
C ASP A 182 -16.21 6.22 8.09
N ARG A 183 -14.90 5.97 7.97
CA ARG A 183 -13.82 6.62 8.73
C ARG A 183 -12.80 7.26 7.77
N GLY A 184 -12.26 8.43 8.11
CA GLY A 184 -11.27 9.15 7.33
C GLY A 184 -10.84 10.43 8.05
N MET A 185 -9.78 11.08 7.57
CA MET A 185 -9.17 12.24 8.24
C MET A 185 -8.71 11.96 9.69
N GLU A 186 -8.36 10.71 9.97
CA GLU A 186 -7.70 10.31 11.21
C GLU A 186 -6.20 10.40 10.94
N LEU A 187 -5.66 11.60 11.17
CA LEU A 187 -4.36 12.03 10.65
C LEU A 187 -3.25 11.80 11.67
N SER A 188 -2.42 10.78 11.43
CA SER A 188 -1.51 10.21 12.43
C SER A 188 -0.04 10.60 12.27
N GLU A 189 0.31 11.52 11.35
CA GLU A 189 1.65 12.13 11.29
C GLU A 189 1.66 13.39 10.40
N LEU A 190 2.71 14.22 10.53
CA LEU A 190 3.02 15.38 9.71
C LEU A 190 4.49 15.35 9.28
N VAL A 191 4.77 15.49 7.97
CA VAL A 191 6.14 15.44 7.41
C VAL A 191 6.32 16.46 6.30
N VAL A 192 7.47 17.14 6.28
CA VAL A 192 7.94 17.88 5.09
C VAL A 192 8.71 16.97 4.15
N PHE A 193 8.25 16.84 2.91
CA PHE A 193 8.89 16.03 1.87
C PHE A 193 8.82 16.75 0.52
N ASP A 194 9.95 16.89 -0.17
CA ASP A 194 10.05 17.59 -1.46
C ASP A 194 9.46 19.02 -1.43
N GLY A 195 9.67 19.75 -0.33
CA GLY A 195 9.12 21.09 -0.12
C GLY A 195 7.60 21.15 0.02
N ARG A 196 6.95 20.02 0.32
CA ARG A 196 5.50 19.89 0.54
C ARG A 196 5.24 19.47 1.97
N LEU A 197 4.13 19.92 2.54
CA LEU A 197 3.66 19.45 3.85
C LEU A 197 2.69 18.28 3.65
N LEU A 198 3.03 17.11 4.16
CA LEU A 198 2.26 15.87 3.99
C LEU A 198 1.71 15.38 5.32
N THR A 199 0.54 14.75 5.27
CA THR A 199 -0.12 14.08 6.40
C THR A 199 -0.77 12.78 5.95
N PHE A 200 -1.09 11.88 6.88
CA PHE A 200 -1.36 10.47 6.60
C PHE A 200 -2.63 10.04 7.30
N ASP A 201 -3.63 9.58 6.54
CA ASP A 201 -4.88 9.04 7.09
C ASP A 201 -4.73 7.54 7.35
N ASP A 202 -4.74 7.15 8.63
CA ASP A 202 -4.50 5.78 9.08
C ASP A 202 -5.67 4.82 8.76
N ARG A 203 -6.80 5.34 8.26
CA ARG A 203 -7.97 4.54 7.90
C ARG A 203 -7.98 4.25 6.43
N THR A 204 -7.84 5.29 5.62
CA THR A 204 -7.87 5.16 4.17
C THR A 204 -6.52 4.72 3.60
N GLY A 205 -5.42 4.98 4.32
CA GLY A 205 -4.06 4.83 3.80
C GLY A 205 -3.68 5.93 2.82
N ILE A 206 -4.44 7.02 2.73
CA ILE A 206 -4.15 8.12 1.82
C ILE A 206 -3.13 9.06 2.44
N ILE A 207 -2.07 9.35 1.68
CA ILE A 207 -1.18 10.49 1.93
C ILE A 207 -1.85 11.74 1.35
N PHE A 208 -2.09 12.74 2.19
CA PHE A 208 -2.58 14.05 1.78
C PHE A 208 -1.45 15.06 1.77
N GLU A 209 -1.46 15.97 0.80
CA GLU A 209 -0.72 17.22 0.86
C GLU A 209 -1.59 18.31 1.48
N ILE A 210 -1.04 19.05 2.43
CA ILE A 210 -1.64 20.25 3.01
C ILE A 210 -1.10 21.46 2.24
N ILE A 211 -1.96 22.08 1.42
CA ILE A 211 -1.64 23.27 0.64
C ILE A 211 -2.14 24.51 1.37
N ASN A 212 -1.24 25.47 1.59
CA ASN A 212 -1.52 26.76 2.23
C ASN A 212 -2.23 26.63 3.60
N GLU A 213 -1.94 25.56 4.36
CA GLU A 213 -2.52 25.32 5.69
C GLU A 213 -4.07 25.23 5.72
N GLU A 214 -4.70 24.99 4.55
CA GLU A 214 -6.17 25.06 4.42
C GLU A 214 -6.77 23.92 3.58
N LYS A 215 -6.05 23.41 2.58
CA LYS A 215 -6.57 22.38 1.67
C LYS A 215 -5.81 21.09 1.84
N VAL A 216 -6.54 19.99 2.02
CA VAL A 216 -5.98 18.63 1.98
C VAL A 216 -6.26 18.00 0.62
N VAL A 217 -5.21 17.66 -0.11
CA VAL A 217 -5.29 17.10 -1.47
C VAL A 217 -4.71 15.68 -1.45
N PRO A 218 -5.48 14.65 -1.84
CA PRO A 218 -4.95 13.29 -1.95
C PRO A 218 -3.77 13.23 -2.91
N TRP A 219 -2.70 12.54 -2.51
CA TRP A 219 -1.54 12.30 -3.36
C TRP A 219 -1.41 10.81 -3.70
N ILE A 220 -1.28 9.95 -2.70
CA ILE A 220 -1.01 8.51 -2.87
C ILE A 220 -1.91 7.69 -1.96
N LEU A 221 -2.39 6.55 -2.43
CA LEU A 221 -3.08 5.53 -1.63
C LEU A 221 -2.11 4.40 -1.29
N LEU A 222 -2.00 4.06 0.00
CA LEU A 222 -1.19 2.97 0.52
C LEU A 222 -2.09 1.80 0.93
N SER A 223 -1.97 0.67 0.24
CA SER A 223 -2.59 -0.59 0.68
C SER A 223 -1.82 -1.23 1.82
N ASP A 224 -2.55 -1.91 2.72
CA ASP A 224 -1.99 -2.52 3.91
C ASP A 224 -0.99 -3.66 3.63
N GLY A 225 -0.12 -3.95 4.60
CA GLY A 225 0.85 -5.05 4.56
C GLY A 225 1.76 -5.03 3.32
N ASP A 226 1.79 -6.14 2.58
CA ASP A 226 2.60 -6.33 1.36
C ASP A 226 2.07 -5.58 0.13
N GLY A 227 1.00 -4.79 0.28
CA GLY A 227 0.38 -4.01 -0.80
C GLY A 227 -0.74 -4.72 -1.54
N LYS A 228 -1.07 -5.97 -1.21
CA LYS A 228 -2.17 -6.73 -1.84
C LYS A 228 -3.47 -6.70 -1.05
N SER A 229 -3.49 -6.00 0.08
CA SER A 229 -4.68 -5.84 0.91
C SER A 229 -5.66 -4.84 0.32
N ALA A 230 -6.96 -5.11 0.48
CA ALA A 230 -8.02 -4.16 0.19
C ALA A 230 -8.24 -3.12 1.32
N LYS A 231 -7.54 -3.27 2.45
CA LYS A 231 -7.54 -2.28 3.55
C LYS A 231 -6.51 -1.18 3.25
N GLY A 232 -6.80 0.03 3.72
CA GLY A 232 -5.82 1.11 3.80
C GLY A 232 -4.72 0.76 4.81
N PHE A 233 -3.49 1.16 4.52
CA PHE A 233 -2.36 1.00 5.43
C PHE A 233 -2.52 1.94 6.62
N LYS A 234 -2.56 1.35 7.83
CA LYS A 234 -2.64 2.10 9.09
C LYS A 234 -1.32 2.79 9.36
N SER A 235 -1.15 3.97 8.81
CA SER A 235 0.07 4.78 8.89
C SER A 235 0.14 5.44 10.26
N GLU A 236 1.25 5.27 10.97
CA GLU A 236 1.42 5.74 12.35
C GLU A 236 2.65 6.64 12.52
N TRP A 237 3.60 6.59 11.58
CA TRP A 237 4.77 7.44 11.59
C TRP A 237 5.33 7.56 10.18
N ALA A 238 6.07 8.64 9.93
CA ALA A 238 6.74 8.85 8.66
C ALA A 238 8.01 9.71 8.81
N THR A 239 8.97 9.48 7.92
CA THR A 239 10.22 10.24 7.88
C THR A 239 10.84 10.23 6.49
N VAL A 240 11.83 11.10 6.26
CA VAL A 240 12.54 11.21 4.99
C VAL A 240 13.95 10.69 5.16
N LYS A 241 14.36 9.80 4.25
CA LYS A 241 15.73 9.27 4.18
C LYS A 241 16.15 9.16 2.73
N ASN A 242 17.26 9.79 2.36
CA ASN A 242 17.80 9.76 1.00
C ASN A 242 16.74 10.11 -0.08
N GLN A 243 15.97 11.18 0.13
CA GLN A 243 14.91 11.65 -0.78
C GLN A 243 13.75 10.65 -0.98
N ILE A 244 13.63 9.66 -0.09
CA ILE A 244 12.52 8.70 -0.07
C ILE A 244 11.73 8.95 1.22
N LEU A 245 10.41 9.04 1.07
CA LEU A 245 9.48 9.11 2.19
C LEU A 245 9.22 7.68 2.68
N TYR A 246 9.60 7.40 3.93
CA TYR A 246 9.31 6.14 4.61
C TYR A 246 8.11 6.33 5.54
N ILE A 247 7.14 5.42 5.47
CA ILE A 247 5.93 5.44 6.29
C ILE A 247 5.80 4.07 6.96
N GLY A 248 5.66 4.03 8.28
CA GLY A 248 5.41 2.80 9.00
C GLY A 248 4.07 2.76 9.70
N SER A 249 3.70 1.57 10.13
CA SER A 249 2.55 1.28 10.98
C SER A 249 3.03 1.00 12.40
N MET A 250 2.14 0.45 13.24
CA MET A 250 2.35 0.23 14.68
C MET A 250 3.57 -0.62 15.03
N GLY A 251 4.10 -1.43 14.09
CA GLY A 251 5.34 -2.19 14.27
C GLY A 251 5.22 -3.46 15.13
N LYS A 252 4.03 -3.81 15.60
CA LYS A 252 3.74 -5.11 16.23
C LYS A 252 2.83 -5.99 15.37
N GLU A 253 2.68 -7.24 15.76
CA GLU A 253 1.64 -8.11 15.21
C GLU A 253 0.25 -7.48 15.34
N TRP A 254 -0.58 -7.64 14.31
CA TRP A 254 -2.01 -7.35 14.45
C TRP A 254 -2.65 -8.46 15.29
N THR A 255 -3.43 -8.05 16.27
CA THR A 255 -4.09 -8.94 17.22
C THR A 255 -5.55 -8.54 17.38
N THR A 256 -6.36 -9.45 17.88
CA THR A 256 -7.65 -9.12 18.49
C THR A 256 -7.45 -8.23 19.73
N ASP A 257 -8.56 -7.69 20.26
CA ASP A 257 -8.56 -6.82 21.45
C ASP A 257 -8.05 -7.53 22.73
N ASP A 258 -8.08 -8.87 22.76
CA ASP A 258 -7.52 -9.74 23.81
C ASP A 258 -6.13 -10.31 23.48
N GLY A 259 -5.50 -9.84 22.40
CA GLY A 259 -4.11 -10.13 22.08
C GLY A 259 -3.88 -11.45 21.34
N GLN A 260 -4.91 -12.04 20.72
CA GLN A 260 -4.73 -13.21 19.85
C GLN A 260 -4.18 -12.77 18.50
N PHE A 261 -3.13 -13.45 18.04
CA PHE A 261 -2.47 -13.16 16.77
C PHE A 261 -3.41 -13.32 15.56
N GLU A 262 -3.37 -12.37 14.62
CA GLU A 262 -4.04 -12.49 13.32
C GLU A 262 -3.07 -12.43 12.13
N ASN A 263 -2.19 -11.42 12.07
CA ASN A 263 -1.27 -11.22 10.95
C ASN A 263 -0.07 -10.29 11.31
N HIS A 264 0.81 -10.06 10.34
CA HIS A 264 2.00 -9.21 10.46
C HIS A 264 1.92 -7.91 9.65
N ASP A 265 0.74 -7.53 9.16
CA ASP A 265 0.59 -6.38 8.23
C ASP A 265 1.11 -5.05 8.83
N PRO A 266 0.91 -4.73 10.14
CA PRO A 266 1.46 -3.52 10.76
C PRO A 266 2.98 -3.54 10.93
N GLN A 267 3.66 -4.65 10.60
CA GLN A 267 5.12 -4.75 10.60
C GLN A 267 5.73 -4.51 9.22
N TYR A 268 4.93 -4.11 8.23
CA TYR A 268 5.42 -3.54 6.98
C TYR A 268 5.64 -2.05 7.11
N ILE A 269 6.57 -1.52 6.32
CA ILE A 269 6.69 -0.10 6.02
C ILE A 269 6.53 0.13 4.51
N LYS A 270 6.28 1.38 4.14
CA LYS A 270 6.15 1.84 2.75
C LYS A 270 7.30 2.80 2.47
N ALA A 271 7.94 2.65 1.32
CA ALA A 271 8.94 3.57 0.81
C ALA A 271 8.38 4.21 -0.46
N VAL A 272 8.28 5.53 -0.46
CA VAL A 272 7.61 6.33 -1.50
C VAL A 272 8.63 7.27 -2.12
N THR A 273 8.80 7.16 -3.43
CA THR A 273 9.65 8.08 -4.20
C THR A 273 8.94 9.41 -4.43
N VAL A 274 9.68 10.42 -4.87
CA VAL A 274 9.14 11.74 -5.17
C VAL A 274 8.09 11.70 -6.28
N THR A 275 8.26 10.80 -7.25
CA THR A 275 7.30 10.56 -8.33
C THR A 275 6.09 9.72 -7.90
N GLY A 276 6.07 9.25 -6.66
CA GLY A 276 4.97 8.50 -6.06
C GLY A 276 5.01 6.99 -6.29
N GLU A 277 6.15 6.44 -6.66
CA GLU A 277 6.34 4.97 -6.71
C GLU A 277 6.39 4.42 -5.29
N VAL A 278 5.63 3.36 -5.02
CA VAL A 278 5.49 2.76 -3.69
C VAL A 278 6.17 1.39 -3.66
N THR A 279 7.06 1.19 -2.68
CA THR A 279 7.65 -0.11 -2.36
C THR A 279 7.19 -0.55 -0.97
N HIS A 280 6.86 -1.83 -0.83
CA HIS A 280 6.42 -2.44 0.43
C HIS A 280 7.56 -3.24 1.04
N ILE A 281 8.00 -2.90 2.25
CA ILE A 281 9.17 -3.49 2.89
C ILE A 281 8.73 -4.19 4.18
N ASN A 282 9.04 -5.48 4.29
CA ASN A 282 8.77 -6.25 5.50
C ASN A 282 9.81 -5.89 6.57
N TRP A 283 9.36 -5.32 7.68
CA TRP A 283 10.17 -4.89 8.83
C TRP A 283 9.94 -5.74 10.09
N LYS A 284 9.37 -6.94 9.94
CA LYS A 284 9.08 -7.84 11.07
C LYS A 284 10.31 -8.07 11.96
N ASN A 285 11.46 -8.37 11.37
CA ASN A 285 12.66 -8.70 12.15
C ASN A 285 13.28 -7.46 12.80
N GLU A 286 13.14 -6.31 12.14
CA GLU A 286 13.62 -5.01 12.54
C GLU A 286 12.84 -4.52 13.77
N TYR A 287 11.50 -4.57 13.73
CA TYR A 287 10.67 -4.27 14.89
C TYR A 287 10.87 -5.26 16.04
N ASN A 288 11.03 -6.55 15.74
CA ASN A 288 11.36 -7.54 16.76
C ASN A 288 12.66 -7.16 17.47
N ARG A 289 13.70 -6.78 16.72
CA ARG A 289 14.98 -6.37 17.30
C ARG A 289 14.86 -5.15 18.19
N LEU A 290 14.03 -4.17 17.82
CA LEU A 290 13.75 -2.99 18.65
C LEU A 290 13.13 -3.36 20.00
N ARG A 291 12.12 -4.24 20.04
CA ARG A 291 11.52 -4.66 21.32
C ARG A 291 12.45 -5.56 22.14
N GLU A 292 13.20 -6.43 21.47
CA GLU A 292 14.13 -7.36 22.12
C GLU A 292 15.31 -6.65 22.78
N SER A 293 15.73 -5.47 22.29
CA SER A 293 16.84 -4.69 22.87
C SER A 293 16.54 -4.19 24.30
N ILE A 294 15.28 -4.18 24.71
CA ILE A 294 14.85 -3.86 26.08
C ILE A 294 14.20 -5.07 26.79
N GLY A 295 14.46 -6.29 26.27
CA GLY A 295 14.00 -7.54 26.88
C GLY A 295 12.49 -7.74 26.81
N ILE A 296 11.83 -7.23 25.76
CA ILE A 296 10.43 -7.52 25.45
C ILE A 296 10.39 -8.57 24.34
N TYR A 297 9.73 -9.69 24.61
CA TYR A 297 9.53 -10.80 23.69
C TYR A 297 8.04 -11.12 23.59
N TRP A 298 7.61 -11.66 22.45
CA TRP A 298 6.23 -12.17 22.30
C TRP A 298 5.85 -13.09 23.46
N PRO A 299 4.67 -12.94 24.10
CA PRO A 299 3.52 -12.11 23.69
C PRO A 299 3.58 -10.63 24.10
N GLY A 300 4.66 -10.18 24.75
CA GLY A 300 4.95 -8.78 24.95
C GLY A 300 5.14 -8.01 23.63
N TYR A 301 4.92 -6.70 23.67
CA TYR A 301 4.82 -5.87 22.48
C TYR A 301 5.36 -4.46 22.70
N MET A 302 5.60 -3.79 21.58
CA MET A 302 6.01 -2.40 21.47
C MET A 302 5.20 -1.77 20.33
N ILE A 303 4.58 -0.61 20.57
CA ILE A 303 3.83 0.14 19.56
C ILE A 303 4.62 1.37 19.17
N HIS A 304 4.81 1.56 17.86
CA HIS A 304 5.50 2.70 17.27
C HIS A 304 4.52 3.64 16.58
N GLU A 305 4.43 4.87 17.07
CA GLU A 305 3.76 6.01 16.41
C GLU A 305 4.74 7.14 16.13
N SER A 306 6.04 6.88 16.26
CA SER A 306 7.04 7.86 15.87
C SER A 306 8.36 7.20 15.51
N GLY A 307 8.94 7.67 14.41
CA GLY A 307 10.19 7.16 13.86
C GLY A 307 10.80 8.20 12.93
N VAL A 308 12.07 8.56 13.15
CA VAL A 308 12.78 9.58 12.36
C VAL A 308 14.16 9.09 11.96
N TRP A 309 14.54 9.33 10.70
CA TRP A 309 15.92 9.14 10.24
C TRP A 309 16.75 10.41 10.48
N SER A 310 17.95 10.25 11.01
CA SER A 310 18.95 11.32 11.12
C SER A 310 20.06 11.11 10.11
N ASP A 311 20.24 12.07 9.19
CA ASP A 311 21.39 12.09 8.28
C ASP A 311 22.70 12.41 9.02
N VAL A 312 22.64 13.18 10.11
CA VAL A 312 23.80 13.55 10.93
C VAL A 312 24.39 12.31 11.61
N HIS A 313 23.54 11.54 12.30
CA HIS A 313 23.96 10.35 13.04
C HIS A 313 24.00 9.09 12.18
N ARG A 314 23.40 9.12 10.99
CA ARG A 314 23.17 7.97 10.10
C ARG A 314 22.46 6.83 10.82
N ARG A 315 21.43 7.19 11.60
CA ARG A 315 20.66 6.28 12.44
C ARG A 315 19.17 6.57 12.36
N TRP A 316 18.38 5.52 12.50
CA TRP A 316 16.96 5.61 12.82
C TRP A 316 16.79 5.89 14.30
N PHE A 317 15.80 6.68 14.66
CA PHE A 317 15.41 6.96 16.03
C PHE A 317 13.92 6.66 16.21
N PHE A 318 13.54 6.08 17.33
CA PHE A 318 12.15 5.78 17.66
C PHE A 318 11.85 6.17 19.11
N LEU A 319 10.69 6.76 19.32
CA LEU A 319 10.07 6.92 20.63
C LEU A 319 8.78 6.08 20.62
N PRO A 320 8.82 4.83 21.10
CA PRO A 320 7.63 3.98 21.10
C PRO A 320 6.51 4.64 21.92
N ARG A 321 5.27 4.51 21.47
CA ARG A 321 4.09 4.94 22.22
C ARG A 321 3.92 4.06 23.46
N ARG A 322 3.98 2.74 23.24
CA ARG A 322 3.68 1.71 24.24
C ARG A 322 4.75 0.65 24.30
N CYS A 323 5.00 0.14 25.50
CA CYS A 323 5.90 -0.98 25.76
C CYS A 323 5.33 -1.86 26.88
N SER A 324 5.18 -3.16 26.61
CA SER A 324 4.67 -4.12 27.59
C SER A 324 5.37 -5.47 27.46
N LYS A 325 5.71 -6.08 28.61
CA LYS A 325 6.15 -7.47 28.67
C LYS A 325 4.98 -8.47 28.70
N GLU A 326 3.77 -7.96 28.93
CA GLU A 326 2.53 -8.73 28.98
C GLU A 326 1.85 -8.74 27.61
N GLN A 327 0.97 -9.71 27.40
CA GLN A 327 0.14 -9.81 26.18
C GLN A 327 -0.70 -8.54 25.98
N TYR A 328 -0.92 -8.19 24.71
CA TYR A 328 -1.79 -7.08 24.34
C TYR A 328 -3.20 -7.27 24.90
N ASN A 329 -3.73 -6.19 25.48
CA ASN A 329 -5.13 -6.04 25.80
C ASN A 329 -5.48 -4.57 25.61
N ASP A 330 -6.53 -4.30 24.82
CA ASP A 330 -6.89 -2.95 24.40
C ASP A 330 -7.08 -1.98 25.58
N SER A 331 -7.79 -2.41 26.62
CA SER A 331 -8.04 -1.58 27.80
C SER A 331 -6.82 -1.41 28.71
N LEU A 332 -5.93 -2.40 28.78
CA LEU A 332 -4.71 -2.30 29.59
C LEU A 332 -3.62 -1.49 28.88
N ASP A 333 -3.64 -1.44 27.54
CA ASP A 333 -2.66 -0.73 26.71
C ASP A 333 -2.62 0.77 27.00
N GLU A 334 -3.77 1.38 27.33
CA GLU A 334 -3.90 2.79 27.73
C GLU A 334 -2.86 3.22 28.79
N ARG A 335 -2.42 2.27 29.63
CA ARG A 335 -1.49 2.50 30.75
C ARG A 335 -0.06 2.02 30.46
N LYS A 336 0.25 1.57 29.25
CA LYS A 336 1.56 0.99 28.87
C LYS A 336 2.50 2.01 28.20
N GLY A 337 2.40 3.30 28.55
CA GLY A 337 3.28 4.36 28.04
C GLY A 337 4.77 3.98 28.12
N CYS A 338 5.53 4.28 27.06
CA CYS A 338 6.94 3.90 26.97
C CYS A 338 7.87 5.11 27.09
N ASN A 339 8.97 4.95 27.82
CA ASN A 339 9.90 6.05 28.17
C ASN A 339 11.34 5.72 27.74
N VAL A 340 11.50 5.26 26.51
CA VAL A 340 12.83 4.98 25.92
C VAL A 340 12.96 5.68 24.58
N LEU A 341 14.17 6.17 24.31
CA LEU A 341 14.63 6.53 22.97
C LEU A 341 15.47 5.37 22.44
N LEU A 342 15.01 4.76 21.37
CA LEU A 342 15.76 3.75 20.63
C LEU A 342 16.46 4.42 19.46
N SER A 343 17.70 4.04 19.19
CA SER A 343 18.35 4.38 17.93
C SER A 343 18.98 3.15 17.29
N ALA A 344 18.86 3.00 15.98
CA ALA A 344 19.41 1.87 15.24
C ALA A 344 20.25 2.35 14.06
N ASP A 345 21.29 1.60 13.69
CA ASP A 345 22.05 1.87 12.47
C ASP A 345 21.17 1.76 11.21
N SER A 346 21.71 2.14 10.05
CA SER A 346 20.94 2.18 8.79
C SER A 346 20.26 0.86 8.42
N ASN A 347 20.81 -0.26 8.90
CA ASN A 347 20.36 -1.61 8.62
C ASN A 347 19.51 -2.21 9.76
N MET A 348 19.21 -1.45 10.81
CA MET A 348 18.39 -1.89 11.94
C MET A 348 18.95 -3.11 12.71
N TYR A 349 20.28 -3.21 12.84
CA TYR A 349 20.97 -4.27 13.58
C TYR A 349 21.56 -3.79 14.90
N ASP A 350 22.26 -2.66 14.90
CA ASP A 350 22.91 -2.10 16.08
C ASP A 350 21.95 -1.15 16.80
N VAL A 351 21.27 -1.64 17.83
CA VAL A 351 20.26 -0.87 18.59
C VAL A 351 20.84 -0.37 19.91
N THR A 352 20.77 0.95 20.10
CA THR A 352 21.12 1.64 21.34
C THR A 352 19.85 2.14 22.02
N VAL A 353 19.80 2.04 23.35
CA VAL A 353 18.65 2.43 24.17
C VAL A 353 19.07 3.54 25.13
N VAL A 354 18.27 4.59 25.22
CA VAL A 354 18.38 5.64 26.23
C VAL A 354 17.08 5.72 27.00
N GLU A 355 17.14 5.52 28.32
CA GLU A 355 15.97 5.68 29.19
C GLU A 355 15.68 7.15 29.49
N LEU A 356 14.42 7.53 29.38
CA LEU A 356 13.94 8.87 29.69
C LEU A 356 13.36 8.88 31.12
N LYS A 357 13.75 9.88 31.92
CA LYS A 357 13.44 9.91 33.37
C LYS A 357 11.96 10.11 33.72
N ASN A 358 11.13 10.53 32.78
CA ASN A 358 9.73 10.88 33.04
C ASN A 358 8.84 9.64 32.89
N ILE A 359 8.51 8.97 34.00
CA ILE A 359 7.59 7.82 34.00
C ILE A 359 6.15 8.35 34.06
N ASN A 360 5.44 8.33 32.95
CA ASN A 360 4.00 8.58 32.91
C ASN A 360 3.27 7.63 31.96
N THR A 361 1.93 7.66 32.00
CA THR A 361 1.03 6.85 31.17
C THR A 361 0.93 7.33 29.72
N ARG A 362 1.52 8.49 29.40
CA ARG A 362 1.41 9.14 28.10
C ARG A 362 2.32 8.44 27.11
N GLY A 363 1.83 8.23 25.90
CA GLY A 363 2.60 7.61 24.82
C GLY A 363 3.11 8.67 23.86
N PHE A 364 4.35 8.53 23.38
CA PHE A 364 4.86 9.37 22.29
C PHE A 364 4.05 9.13 21.01
N SER A 365 3.64 10.22 20.36
CA SER A 365 2.81 10.20 19.14
C SER A 365 3.49 10.82 17.92
N SER A 366 4.54 11.64 18.09
CA SER A 366 5.37 12.16 17.00
C SER A 366 6.61 12.82 17.61
N PHE A 367 7.70 12.92 16.85
CA PHE A 367 8.82 13.79 17.20
C PHE A 367 9.59 14.24 15.97
N LYS A 368 10.37 15.31 16.12
CA LYS A 368 11.36 15.76 15.14
C LYS A 368 12.60 16.29 15.85
N PHE A 369 13.74 16.27 15.16
CA PHE A 369 14.94 16.96 15.61
C PHE A 369 14.81 18.46 15.40
N VAL A 370 15.23 19.27 16.38
CA VAL A 370 15.23 20.72 16.23
C VAL A 370 16.28 21.11 15.16
N PRO A 371 15.89 21.82 14.09
CA PRO A 371 16.83 22.23 13.07
C PRO A 371 17.97 23.05 13.68
N THR A 372 19.17 23.00 13.07
CA THR A 372 20.39 23.68 13.53
C THR A 372 21.04 23.11 14.80
N THR A 373 20.51 22.01 15.36
CA THR A 373 21.06 21.37 16.57
C THR A 373 21.92 20.12 16.29
N GLU A 374 22.26 19.86 15.02
CA GLU A 374 22.98 18.64 14.60
C GLU A 374 22.28 17.37 15.11
N ASP A 375 20.94 17.37 15.06
CA ASP A 375 20.07 16.31 15.55
C ASP A 375 20.36 15.92 17.02
N HIS A 376 20.82 16.87 17.84
CA HIS A 376 21.11 16.64 19.25
C HIS A 376 19.88 16.83 20.14
N ILE A 377 18.93 17.68 19.72
CA ILE A 377 17.73 18.03 20.49
C ILE A 377 16.49 17.51 19.77
N ILE A 378 15.66 16.80 20.52
CA ILE A 378 14.37 16.27 20.09
C ILE A 378 13.26 17.12 20.71
N VAL A 379 12.22 17.38 19.91
CA VAL A 379 10.92 17.86 20.37
C VAL A 379 9.90 16.81 20.02
N ALA A 380 9.08 16.42 21.00
CA ALA A 380 8.17 15.31 20.87
C ALA A 380 6.79 15.65 21.39
N LEU A 381 5.77 15.07 20.75
CA LEU A 381 4.41 15.02 21.24
C LEU A 381 4.20 13.74 22.04
N LYS A 382 3.39 13.86 23.08
CA LYS A 382 2.79 12.72 23.78
C LYS A 382 1.29 12.88 23.79
N THR A 383 0.56 11.80 23.53
CA THR A 383 -0.88 11.74 23.75
C THR A 383 -1.23 10.78 24.90
N GLU A 384 -2.30 11.12 25.60
CA GLU A 384 -2.90 10.29 26.64
C GLU A 384 -4.30 9.93 26.19
N GLU A 385 -4.63 8.65 26.32
CA GLU A 385 -5.97 8.11 26.14
C GLU A 385 -6.23 7.27 27.38
N LEU A 386 -7.15 7.73 28.22
CA LEU A 386 -7.47 7.08 29.48
C LEU A 386 -8.97 7.14 29.73
N GLU A 387 -9.62 5.98 29.70
CA GLU A 387 -11.05 5.85 30.00
C GLU A 387 -11.91 6.79 29.13
N GLY A 388 -11.53 6.94 27.86
CA GLY A 388 -12.22 7.77 26.87
C GLY A 388 -11.92 9.28 26.95
N LYS A 389 -11.04 9.72 27.86
CA LYS A 389 -10.48 11.07 27.87
C LYS A 389 -9.19 11.11 27.07
N THR A 390 -9.00 12.21 26.35
CA THR A 390 -7.83 12.44 25.51
C THR A 390 -7.11 13.70 25.93
N ALA A 391 -5.78 13.73 25.78
CA ALA A 391 -4.97 14.93 25.97
C ALA A 391 -3.67 14.86 25.17
N SER A 392 -3.13 16.02 24.80
CA SER A 392 -1.84 16.15 24.12
C SER A 392 -0.88 17.05 24.90
N TYR A 393 0.39 16.67 24.88
CA TYR A 393 1.49 17.35 25.53
C TYR A 393 2.67 17.49 24.57
N ILE A 394 3.49 18.52 24.79
CA ILE A 394 4.79 18.70 24.13
C ILE A 394 5.92 18.68 25.14
N THR A 395 7.03 18.05 24.78
CA THR A 395 8.27 18.00 25.58
C THR A 395 9.48 18.18 24.66
N ALA A 396 10.62 18.52 25.24
CA ALA A 396 11.89 18.57 24.53
C ALA A 396 13.02 18.00 25.40
N PHE A 397 13.94 17.27 24.79
CA PHE A 397 15.06 16.64 25.47
C PHE A 397 16.22 16.38 24.50
N THR A 398 17.42 16.16 25.03
CA THR A 398 18.59 15.78 24.22
C THR A 398 18.54 14.30 23.85
N ILE A 399 19.27 13.88 22.82
CA ILE A 399 19.43 12.44 22.47
C ILE A 399 20.07 11.60 23.59
N LYS A 400 20.58 12.23 24.65
CA LYS A 400 21.09 11.57 25.87
C LYS A 400 20.02 11.45 26.96
N GLY A 401 18.81 11.93 26.72
CA GLY A 401 17.69 11.88 27.66
C GLY A 401 17.65 13.02 28.69
N GLU A 402 18.40 14.10 28.46
CA GLU A 402 18.35 15.29 29.33
C GLU A 402 17.14 16.15 28.96
N ILE A 403 16.21 16.33 29.90
CA ILE A 403 14.99 17.10 29.69
C ILE A 403 15.31 18.60 29.60
N LEU A 404 14.85 19.24 28.52
CA LEU A 404 14.97 20.69 28.28
C LEU A 404 13.62 21.41 28.42
N LEU A 405 12.52 20.69 28.22
CA LEU A 405 11.15 21.14 28.43
C LEU A 405 10.33 19.97 28.99
N GLU A 406 9.86 20.11 30.23
CA GLU A 406 8.91 19.16 30.82
C GLU A 406 7.60 19.12 30.02
N ASP A 407 6.83 18.03 30.18
CA ASP A 407 5.55 17.85 29.48
C ASP A 407 4.62 19.06 29.70
N SER A 408 4.41 19.85 28.65
CA SER A 408 3.55 21.02 28.64
C SER A 408 2.23 20.69 27.93
N TYR A 409 1.11 20.91 28.61
CA TYR A 409 -0.22 20.63 28.07
C TYR A 409 -0.55 21.53 26.86
N ILE A 410 -1.16 20.94 25.84
CA ILE A 410 -1.61 21.64 24.63
C ILE A 410 -3.14 21.74 24.57
N SER A 411 -3.82 20.61 24.65
CA SER A 411 -5.25 20.48 24.38
C SER A 411 -5.78 19.10 24.81
N ASP A 412 -7.10 18.97 24.93
CA ASP A 412 -7.81 17.70 25.12
C ASP A 412 -7.99 16.91 23.81
N LEU A 413 -7.57 17.45 22.66
CA LEU A 413 -7.51 16.69 21.40
C LEU A 413 -6.23 15.85 21.32
N LYS A 414 -6.24 14.74 20.57
CA LYS A 414 -5.02 14.00 20.23
C LYS A 414 -4.32 14.68 19.05
N TYR A 415 -3.08 15.08 19.25
CA TYR A 415 -2.19 15.56 18.19
C TYR A 415 -1.12 14.50 17.95
N GLU A 416 -1.12 13.94 16.75
CA GLU A 416 -0.34 12.76 16.38
C GLU A 416 0.66 13.02 15.26
N GLY A 417 0.76 14.27 14.79
CA GLY A 417 1.88 14.68 13.94
C GLY A 417 2.45 16.01 14.38
N PHE A 418 3.78 16.14 14.29
CA PHE A 418 4.53 17.36 14.57
C PHE A 418 5.56 17.61 13.47
N GLU A 419 5.64 18.85 13.00
CA GLU A 419 6.65 19.22 12.00
C GLU A 419 7.04 20.71 12.08
N PHE A 420 8.25 21.00 11.62
CA PHE A 420 8.72 22.36 11.34
C PHE A 420 8.26 22.78 9.93
N ILE A 421 7.34 23.75 9.89
CA ILE A 421 6.64 24.22 8.67
C ILE A 421 7.06 25.62 8.25
#